data_AF-A0A7Z0PRR4-F1
#
_entry.id   AF-A0A7Z0PRR4-F1
#
_cell.length_a   1.000
_cell.length_b   1.000
_cell.length_c   1.000
_cell.angle_alpha   90.00
_cell.angle_beta   90.00
_cell.angle_gamma   90.00
#
_symmetry.space_group_name_H-M   'P 1'
#
loop_
_entity.id
_entity.type
_entity.pdbx_description
1 polymer ?
#
loop_
_entity_poly.entity_id
_entity_poly.type
_entity_poly.pdbx_seq_one_letter_code
_entity_poly.pdbx_strand_id
1 'polypeptide(L)'
;MKVSLCKHSYPVQPPRGSMLHPGDCTGCGITWNQRQAELRKQDEALIVGSSRDGKCPDCSHTRRLFRFQPPAQPWHEPDYEPPVTFLCMGCWDKAAEAHDEKVKALYTELAA
;
A
#
# COMPACT_ATOMS: atom_id res chain seq x y z
N MET A 1 23.40 -5.58 5.29
CA MET A 1 22.16 -6.20 5.81
C MET A 1 22.09 -7.63 5.31
N LYS A 2 21.78 -8.64 6.15
CA LYS A 2 21.52 -10.01 5.68
C LYS A 2 20.12 -10.02 5.06
N VAL A 3 20.03 -10.12 3.74
CA VAL A 3 18.76 -10.36 3.05
C VAL A 3 18.33 -11.78 3.41
N SER A 4 17.39 -11.91 4.33
CA SER A 4 16.81 -13.20 4.71
C SER A 4 15.88 -13.66 3.60
N LEU A 5 16.32 -14.60 2.76
CA LEU A 5 15.48 -15.32 1.80
C LEU A 5 14.53 -16.34 2.47
N CYS A 6 14.42 -16.31 3.80
CA CYS A 6 13.54 -17.21 4.54
C CYS A 6 12.09 -16.89 4.16
N LYS A 7 11.39 -17.88 3.58
CA LYS A 7 9.92 -17.86 3.49
C LYS A 7 9.38 -18.09 4.89
N HIS A 8 9.18 -17.00 5.63
CA HIS A 8 8.85 -17.09 7.05
C HIS A 8 7.57 -17.89 7.31
N SER A 9 7.64 -18.81 8.27
CA SER A 9 6.52 -19.65 8.71
C SER A 9 6.40 -19.53 10.23
N TYR A 10 5.23 -19.06 10.69
CA TYR A 10 4.98 -18.76 12.10
C TYR A 10 3.92 -19.71 12.66
N PRO A 11 4.23 -20.51 13.69
CA PRO A 11 3.27 -21.41 14.29
C PRO A 11 2.23 -20.63 15.11
N VAL A 12 0.95 -21.01 14.93
CA VAL A 12 -0.19 -20.39 15.65
C VAL A 12 -0.87 -21.35 16.63
N GLN A 13 -0.27 -22.53 16.85
CA GLN A 13 -0.79 -23.58 17.73
C GLN A 13 0.11 -23.74 18.97
N PRO A 14 -0.47 -23.96 20.17
CA PRO A 14 0.29 -24.28 21.38
C PRO A 14 1.14 -25.55 21.21
N PRO A 15 2.28 -25.70 21.91
CA PRO A 15 2.91 -24.73 22.82
C PRO A 15 3.73 -23.65 22.12
N ARG A 16 3.84 -23.71 20.78
CA ARG A 16 4.78 -22.88 20.02
C ARG A 16 4.24 -21.51 19.64
N GLY A 17 2.93 -21.28 19.78
CA GLY A 17 2.30 -20.00 19.53
C GLY A 17 0.80 -20.05 19.78
N SER A 18 0.10 -18.99 19.37
CA SER A 18 -1.36 -18.90 19.40
C SER A 18 -1.84 -18.07 18.20
N MET A 19 -3.15 -18.07 17.94
CA MET A 19 -3.73 -17.27 16.86
C MET A 19 -3.47 -15.76 17.02
N LEU A 20 -3.48 -15.24 18.25
CA LEU A 20 -3.24 -13.82 18.54
C LEU A 20 -1.76 -13.48 18.72
N HIS A 21 -0.95 -14.47 19.12
CA HIS A 21 0.48 -14.31 19.32
C HIS A 21 1.21 -15.46 18.61
N PRO A 22 1.45 -15.33 17.29
CA PRO A 22 2.23 -16.31 16.55
C PRO A 22 3.62 -16.46 17.18
N GLY A 23 4.13 -17.69 17.23
CA GLY A 23 5.50 -17.96 17.69
C GLY A 23 6.56 -17.43 16.74
N ASP A 24 7.82 -17.74 17.00
CA ASP A 24 8.93 -17.33 16.13
C ASP A 24 8.97 -18.12 14.81
N CYS A 25 9.63 -17.54 13.80
CA CYS A 25 9.76 -18.18 12.50
C CYS A 25 10.54 -19.50 12.61
N THR A 26 9.96 -20.61 12.13
CA THR A 26 10.60 -21.94 12.22
C THR A 26 11.88 -22.08 11.40
N GLY A 27 12.06 -21.25 10.37
CA GLY A 27 13.25 -21.28 9.51
C GLY A 27 14.43 -20.45 10.03
N CYS A 28 14.19 -19.19 10.40
CA CYS A 28 15.26 -18.24 10.75
C CYS A 28 15.17 -17.62 12.15
N GLY A 29 14.15 -17.98 12.95
CA GLY A 29 14.02 -17.56 14.35
C GLY A 29 13.66 -16.10 14.58
N ILE A 30 13.33 -15.32 13.55
CA ILE A 30 12.83 -13.95 13.76
C ILE A 30 11.45 -13.98 14.40
N THR A 31 11.16 -13.01 15.25
CA THR A 31 9.85 -12.91 15.89
C THR A 31 8.80 -12.38 14.91
N TRP A 32 7.52 -12.64 15.19
CA TRP A 32 6.42 -12.08 14.41
C TRP A 32 6.47 -10.54 14.38
N ASN A 33 6.74 -9.90 15.52
CA ASN A 33 6.83 -8.45 15.63
C ASN A 33 7.99 -7.86 14.81
N GLN A 34 9.13 -8.55 14.75
CA GLN A 34 10.25 -8.14 13.90
C GLN A 34 9.87 -8.16 12.42
N ARG A 35 9.18 -9.21 11.95
CA ARG A 35 8.65 -9.25 10.58
C ARG A 35 7.66 -8.13 10.32
N GLN A 36 6.71 -7.88 11.23
CA GLN A 36 5.74 -6.80 11.06
C GLN A 36 6.40 -5.41 11.02
N ALA A 37 7.48 -5.21 11.77
CA ALA A 37 8.26 -3.97 11.69
C ALA A 37 9.00 -3.85 10.34
N GLU A 38 9.57 -4.94 9.84
CA GLU A 38 10.26 -4.97 8.55
C GLU A 38 9.30 -4.72 7.38
N LEU A 39 8.13 -5.37 7.38
CA LEU A 39 7.10 -5.13 6.36
C LEU A 39 6.65 -3.67 6.33
N ARG A 40 6.46 -3.04 7.51
CA ARG A 40 6.15 -1.62 7.59
C ARG A 40 7.23 -0.72 7.01
N LYS A 41 8.51 -1.03 7.26
CA LYS A 41 9.63 -0.29 6.66
C LYS A 41 9.68 -0.46 5.14
N GLN A 42 9.41 -1.66 4.63
CA GLN A 42 9.37 -1.91 3.19
C GLN A 42 8.22 -1.15 2.54
N ASP A 43 7.04 -1.17 3.16
CA ASP A 43 5.89 -0.39 2.69
C ASP A 43 6.18 1.11 2.68
N GLU A 44 6.75 1.64 3.76
CA GLU A 44 7.18 3.03 3.84
C GLU A 44 8.25 3.37 2.79
N ALA A 45 9.20 2.47 2.54
CA ALA A 45 10.21 2.65 1.51
C ALA A 45 9.60 2.67 0.09
N LEU A 46 8.53 1.90 -0.16
CA LEU A 46 7.81 1.95 -1.45
C LEU A 46 7.06 3.28 -1.62
N ILE A 47 6.40 3.75 -0.56
CA ILE A 47 5.65 5.02 -0.56
C ILE A 47 6.60 6.21 -0.70
N VAL A 48 7.65 6.27 0.12
CA VAL A 48 8.61 7.38 0.14
C VAL A 48 9.56 7.31 -1.05
N GLY A 49 10.01 6.12 -1.43
CA GLY A 49 10.93 5.93 -2.56
C GLY A 49 10.33 6.32 -3.90
N SER A 50 9.00 6.29 -4.02
CA SER A 50 8.28 6.79 -5.20
C SER A 50 7.80 8.24 -5.05
N SER A 51 8.02 8.89 -3.90
CA SER A 51 7.60 10.27 -3.64
C SER A 51 8.62 11.30 -4.14
N ARG A 52 8.17 12.53 -4.41
CA ARG A 52 9.04 13.64 -4.83
C ARG A 52 8.57 14.97 -4.26
N ASP A 53 9.48 15.90 -4.00
CA ASP A 53 9.10 17.27 -3.65
C ASP A 53 8.75 18.05 -4.93
N GLY A 54 7.70 18.86 -4.86
CA GLY A 54 7.27 19.65 -6.01
C GLY A 54 6.02 20.46 -5.74
N LYS A 55 5.54 21.16 -6.77
CA LYS A 55 4.28 21.89 -6.73
C LYS A 55 3.13 20.93 -7.07
N CYS A 56 2.17 20.78 -6.16
CA CYS A 56 0.98 19.97 -6.39
C CYS A 56 0.17 20.56 -7.57
N PRO A 57 -0.23 19.79 -8.59
CA PRO A 57 -1.00 20.31 -9.72
C PRO A 57 -2.38 20.82 -9.30
N ASP A 58 -3.00 20.20 -8.30
CA ASP A 58 -4.39 20.50 -7.91
C ASP A 58 -4.50 21.72 -6.99
N CYS A 59 -3.65 21.80 -5.97
CA CYS A 59 -3.71 22.88 -4.98
C CYS A 59 -2.59 23.91 -5.12
N SER A 60 -1.67 23.75 -6.08
CA SER A 60 -0.56 24.66 -6.35
C SER A 60 0.42 24.92 -5.19
N HIS A 61 0.32 24.18 -4.08
CA HIS A 61 1.27 24.28 -2.98
C HIS A 61 2.51 23.41 -3.20
N THR A 62 3.68 23.91 -2.81
CA THR A 62 4.92 23.12 -2.77
C THR A 62 4.90 22.19 -1.57
N ARG A 63 4.87 20.88 -1.81
CA ARG A 63 4.81 19.81 -0.79
C ARG A 63 5.50 18.54 -1.29
N ARG A 64 5.64 17.54 -0.42
CA ARG A 64 5.90 16.17 -0.84
C ARG A 64 4.69 15.65 -1.63
N LEU A 65 4.94 15.12 -2.82
CA LEU A 65 3.96 14.55 -3.72
C LEU A 65 4.13 13.03 -3.77
N PHE A 66 3.00 12.33 -3.79
CA PHE A 66 2.90 10.88 -3.84
C PHE A 66 2.25 10.47 -5.14
N ARG A 67 2.65 9.31 -5.65
CA ARG A 67 2.04 8.70 -6.83
C ARG A 67 0.57 8.41 -6.52
N PHE A 68 -0.32 8.93 -7.37
CA PHE A 68 -1.74 8.60 -7.35
C PHE A 68 -2.09 7.82 -8.62
N GLN A 69 -2.71 6.66 -8.42
CA GLN A 69 -3.38 5.91 -9.46
C GLN A 69 -4.77 5.55 -8.95
N PRO A 70 -5.84 5.91 -9.67
CA PRO A 70 -7.18 5.44 -9.36
C PRO A 70 -7.20 3.91 -9.20
N PRO A 71 -7.83 3.37 -8.13
CA PRO A 71 -7.89 1.93 -7.88
C PRO A 71 -8.55 1.13 -9.01
N ALA A 72 -9.57 1.69 -9.66
CA ALA A 72 -10.15 1.15 -10.88
C ALA A 72 -9.63 1.93 -12.09
N GLN A 73 -9.03 1.20 -13.03
CA GLN A 73 -8.62 1.73 -14.34
C GLN A 73 -9.32 0.92 -15.44
N PRO A 74 -9.75 1.57 -16.53
CA PRO A 74 -10.17 0.83 -17.71
C PRO A 74 -8.99 0.01 -18.26
N TRP A 75 -9.31 -1.06 -18.97
CA TRP A 75 -8.29 -1.81 -19.69
C TRP A 75 -7.65 -0.91 -20.75
N HIS A 76 -6.33 -0.82 -20.73
CA HIS A 76 -5.55 -0.11 -21.74
C HIS A 76 -4.88 -1.10 -22.69
N GLU A 77 -4.56 -0.65 -23.91
CA GLU A 77 -3.77 -1.46 -24.83
C GLU A 77 -2.40 -1.79 -24.21
N PRO A 78 -1.79 -2.96 -24.50
CA PRO A 78 -0.54 -3.39 -23.86
C PRO A 78 0.62 -2.40 -23.99
N ASP A 79 0.63 -1.59 -25.06
CA ASP A 79 1.69 -0.63 -25.35
C ASP A 79 1.37 0.79 -24.85
N TYR A 80 0.23 1.00 -24.19
CA TYR A 80 -0.17 2.29 -23.64
C TYR A 80 0.10 2.38 -22.14
N GLU A 81 1.04 3.23 -21.74
CA GLU A 81 1.29 3.56 -20.34
C GLU A 81 0.57 4.86 -19.97
N PRO A 82 -0.47 4.82 -19.10
CA PRO A 82 -1.16 6.02 -18.69
C PRO A 82 -0.24 6.95 -17.88
N PRO A 83 -0.39 8.28 -18.02
CA PRO A 83 0.42 9.23 -17.30
C PRO A 83 0.25 9.06 -15.79
N VAL A 84 1.36 8.99 -15.07
CA VAL A 84 1.37 8.88 -13.61
C VAL A 84 1.11 10.24 -12.98
N THR A 85 0.03 10.35 -12.21
CA THR A 85 -0.30 11.58 -11.47
C THR A 85 0.43 11.62 -10.13
N PHE A 86 0.85 12.81 -9.72
CA PHE A 86 1.49 13.05 -8.42
C PHE A 86 0.71 14.12 -7.66
N LEU A 87 0.22 13.78 -6.47
CA LEU A 87 -0.60 14.64 -5.62
C LEU A 87 0.03 14.81 -4.25
N CYS A 88 -0.17 15.95 -3.61
CA CYS A 88 0.13 16.06 -2.19
C CYS A 88 -0.89 15.24 -1.38
N MET A 89 -0.55 14.83 -0.15
CA MET A 89 -1.39 13.92 0.65
C MET A 89 -2.87 14.37 0.71
N GLY A 90 -3.13 15.65 1.01
CA GLY A 90 -4.52 16.12 1.10
C GLY A 90 -5.29 16.15 -0.22
N CYS A 91 -4.62 16.22 -1.38
CA CYS A 91 -5.27 16.06 -2.68
C CYS A 91 -5.41 14.59 -3.06
N TRP A 92 -4.46 13.75 -2.65
CA TRP A 92 -4.50 12.31 -2.78
C TRP A 92 -5.72 11.73 -2.05
N ASP A 93 -5.92 12.12 -0.77
CA ASP A 93 -7.05 11.65 0.05
C ASP A 93 -8.40 12.00 -0.58
N LYS A 94 -8.55 13.26 -1.02
CA LYS A 94 -9.77 13.72 -1.71
C LYS A 94 -10.03 12.95 -3.01
N ALA A 95 -8.98 12.64 -3.77
CA ALA A 95 -9.12 11.90 -5.01
C ALA A 95 -9.51 10.43 -4.74
N ALA A 96 -9.01 9.83 -3.65
CA ALA A 96 -9.42 8.51 -3.21
C ALA A 96 -10.88 8.48 -2.74
N GLU A 97 -11.29 9.43 -1.90
CA GLU A 97 -12.69 9.57 -1.44
C GLU A 97 -13.66 9.72 -2.62
N ALA A 98 -13.34 10.61 -3.57
CA ALA A 98 -14.16 10.82 -4.76
C ALA A 98 -14.26 9.56 -5.65
N HIS A 99 -13.23 8.71 -5.66
CA HIS A 99 -13.29 7.42 -6.34
C HIS A 99 -14.21 6.44 -5.61
N ASP A 100 -14.06 6.33 -4.29
CA ASP A 100 -14.88 5.43 -3.47
C ASP A 100 -16.37 5.79 -3.52
N GLU A 101 -16.69 7.09 -3.59
CA GLU A 101 -18.05 7.58 -3.83
C GLU A 101 -18.61 7.12 -5.18
N LYS A 102 -17.81 7.21 -6.26
CA LYS A 102 -18.21 6.74 -7.60
C LYS A 102 -18.46 5.24 -7.62
N VAL A 103 -17.58 4.46 -7.00
CA VAL A 103 -17.74 3.01 -6.88
C VAL A 103 -19.01 2.67 -6.12
N LYS A 104 -19.25 3.34 -4.99
CA LYS A 104 -20.47 3.14 -4.18
C LYS A 104 -21.75 3.49 -4.96
N ALA A 105 -21.73 4.56 -5.75
CA ALA A 105 -22.86 4.93 -6.61
C ALA A 105 -23.17 3.83 -7.64
N LEU A 106 -22.15 3.32 -8.33
CA LEU A 106 -22.27 2.21 -9.30
C LEU A 106 -22.90 0.95 -8.69
N TYR A 107 -22.46 0.55 -7.49
CA TYR A 107 -23.07 -0.60 -6.81
C TYR A 107 -24.50 -0.36 -6.34
N THR A 108 -24.86 0.90 -6.04
CA THR A 108 -26.23 1.25 -5.63
C THR A 108 -27.18 1.22 -6.83
N GLU A 109 -26.74 1.70 -8.00
CA GLU A 109 -27.50 1.62 -9.25
C GLU A 109 -27.69 0.18 -9.73
N LEU A 110 -26.69 -0.69 -9.57
CA LEU A 110 -26.78 -2.12 -9.91
C LEU A 110 -27.68 -2.93 -8.95
N ALA A 111 -27.98 -2.39 -7.77
CA ALA A 111 -28.81 -3.04 -6.75
C ALA A 111 -30.29 -2.58 -6.78
N ALA A 112 -30.62 -1.60 -7.62
CA ALA A 112 -31.98 -1.06 -7.83
C ALA A 112 -32.67 -1.76 -9.01
#